data_AF-A0A1Q7NXT0-F1
#
_entry.id   AF-A0A1Q7NXT0-F1
#
_cell.length_a   1.000
_cell.length_b   1.000
_cell.length_c   1.000
_cell.angle_alpha   90.00
_cell.angle_beta   90.00
_cell.angle_gamma   90.00
#
_symmetry.space_group_name_H-M   'P 1'
#
loop_
_entity.id
_entity.type
_entity.pdbx_description
1 polymer ?
#
loop_
_entity_poly.entity_id
_entity_poly.type
_entity_poly.pdbx_seq_one_letter_code
_entity_poly.pdbx_strand_id
1 'polypeptide(L)'
;RNFGGYSFARATYAQDKVGFYEMQTLYDTCQKFDNIEFYNEWFVTSIIHDGQRFCGITAIELSSGNFYSFKAKALIIATGGAGRLYSFSTYALASTPDGLDMAFRAGMALKDMEFVQFHPTGILPSGILITEGARGEGGYLLNKDGERFMKRYAPSKLELASRDVVSRAMMTEISEGRGFKHETGVDCLKLDLRHLGKELIIRKLPAIREISLKFSGVDPSNEPIDVRPVCHYMMGGIHTNIDGATEIQGVWAAGEVACNSVHGANRLGANSTAECLVWGKITGELAANYILDGKPPPPFPLHLVATEEKRIYDGIFRGTGSVNPYEVRQELSEIMNEKAYVFRNERDLAEGLKKVRELRQKSWKHVDDKANEYNTNFTNVMELDSMFRVAEVILVGAIERKESRGAHARTDYPDRDDKNFLHHTLAYYDTKEPILKTHPVTITKYKPVERKY
;
A
#
# COMPACT_ATOMS: atom_id res chain seq x y z
N ARG A 1 0.77 17.09 18.17
CA ARG A 1 -0.17 16.25 18.97
C ARG A 1 0.43 14.88 19.27
N ASN A 2 -0.12 14.15 20.24
CA ASN A 2 0.19 12.72 20.42
C ASN A 2 -0.39 11.92 19.24
N PHE A 3 0.42 11.06 18.63
CA PHE A 3 0.04 10.27 17.46
C PHE A 3 1.04 9.13 17.25
N GLY A 4 0.60 7.96 16.81
CA GLY A 4 1.48 6.94 16.22
C GLY A 4 2.60 6.40 17.11
N GLY A 5 2.44 6.41 18.44
CA GLY A 5 3.41 5.84 19.39
C GLY A 5 4.65 6.70 19.68
N TYR A 6 4.66 7.99 19.31
CA TYR A 6 5.78 8.88 19.64
C TYR A 6 5.97 9.08 21.14
N SER A 7 7.23 9.28 21.57
CA SER A 7 7.57 9.63 22.95
C SER A 7 7.26 11.09 23.30
N PHE A 8 7.15 11.97 22.29
CA PHE A 8 6.74 13.37 22.46
C PHE A 8 5.90 13.85 21.26
N ALA A 9 5.12 14.91 21.46
CA ALA A 9 4.16 15.41 20.49
C ALA A 9 4.82 16.14 19.32
N ARG A 10 5.12 15.41 18.24
CA ARG A 10 5.75 15.96 17.01
C ARG A 10 4.93 15.84 15.72
N ALA A 11 3.76 15.18 15.78
CA ALA A 11 2.86 15.17 14.64
C ALA A 11 2.19 16.54 14.50
N THR A 12 2.56 17.26 13.45
CA THR A 12 1.88 18.48 12.99
C THR A 12 0.53 18.11 12.39
N TYR A 13 -0.45 19.01 12.49
CA TYR A 13 -1.78 18.76 11.98
C TYR A 13 -2.55 20.04 11.69
N ALA A 14 -3.43 19.98 10.70
CA ALA A 14 -4.50 20.93 10.44
C ALA A 14 -5.81 20.16 10.65
N GLN A 15 -6.37 20.28 11.86
CA GLN A 15 -7.52 19.49 12.32
C GLN A 15 -7.31 17.98 12.07
N ASP A 16 -8.29 17.29 11.50
CA ASP A 16 -8.21 15.90 11.05
C ASP A 16 -8.10 15.78 9.51
N LYS A 17 -7.69 16.85 8.80
CA LYS A 17 -7.65 16.93 7.32
C LYS A 17 -6.26 17.27 6.73
N VAL A 18 -5.18 16.81 7.36
CA VAL A 18 -3.79 17.16 6.99
C VAL A 18 -3.49 16.94 5.50
N GLY A 19 -3.70 15.71 5.01
CA GLY A 19 -3.39 15.36 3.61
C GLY A 19 -4.19 16.16 2.58
N PHE A 20 -5.42 16.56 2.91
CA PHE A 20 -6.22 17.43 2.05
C PHE A 20 -5.56 18.80 1.85
N TYR A 21 -5.13 19.43 2.95
CA TYR A 21 -4.47 20.74 2.88
C TYR A 21 -3.09 20.66 2.23
N GLU A 22 -2.33 19.58 2.46
CA GLU A 22 -1.05 19.33 1.78
C GLU A 22 -1.25 19.24 0.26
N MET A 23 -2.18 18.39 -0.20
CA MET A 23 -2.47 18.22 -1.63
C MET A 23 -3.00 19.47 -2.29
N GLN A 24 -3.95 20.17 -1.65
CA GLN A 24 -4.48 21.44 -2.16
C GLN A 24 -3.35 22.46 -2.34
N THR A 25 -2.50 22.63 -1.32
CA THR A 25 -1.41 23.61 -1.37
C THR A 25 -0.40 23.29 -2.47
N LEU A 26 -0.04 22.01 -2.64
CA LEU A 26 0.87 21.58 -3.69
C LEU A 26 0.27 21.76 -5.08
N TYR A 27 -0.98 21.36 -5.28
CA TYR A 27 -1.69 21.52 -6.55
C TYR A 27 -1.79 23.01 -6.93
N ASP A 28 -2.27 23.85 -6.02
CA ASP A 28 -2.37 25.32 -6.21
C ASP A 28 -1.00 25.94 -6.50
N THR A 29 0.08 25.35 -5.99
CA THR A 29 1.44 25.80 -6.28
C THR A 29 1.89 25.39 -7.68
N CYS A 30 1.62 24.15 -8.11
CA CYS A 30 1.92 23.71 -9.47
C CYS A 30 1.20 24.55 -10.53
N GLN A 31 -0.05 24.96 -10.27
CA GLN A 31 -0.84 25.82 -11.17
C GLN A 31 -0.23 27.23 -11.40
N LYS A 32 0.76 27.63 -10.60
CA LYS A 32 1.49 28.91 -10.80
C LYS A 32 2.55 28.83 -11.89
N PHE A 33 2.85 27.63 -12.38
CA PHE A 33 3.88 27.37 -13.38
C PHE A 33 3.22 26.96 -14.70
N ASP A 34 3.50 27.69 -15.77
CA ASP A 34 2.95 27.44 -17.12
C ASP A 34 3.65 26.30 -17.87
N ASN A 35 4.76 25.80 -17.32
CA ASN A 35 5.58 24.73 -17.87
C ASN A 35 5.34 23.36 -17.21
N ILE A 36 4.25 23.21 -16.44
CA ILE A 36 3.80 21.93 -15.88
C ILE A 36 2.55 21.47 -16.63
N GLU A 37 2.67 20.36 -17.36
CA GLU A 37 1.56 19.74 -18.08
C GLU A 37 0.96 18.60 -17.25
N PHE A 38 -0.37 18.58 -17.13
CA PHE A 38 -1.11 17.54 -16.39
C PHE A 38 -1.86 16.62 -17.36
N TYR A 39 -1.35 15.41 -17.54
CA TYR A 39 -2.02 14.34 -18.28
C TYR A 39 -2.98 13.58 -17.37
N ASN A 40 -4.17 14.16 -17.14
CA ASN A 40 -5.24 13.53 -16.35
C ASN A 40 -5.96 12.44 -17.17
N GLU A 41 -6.39 11.36 -16.52
CA GLU A 41 -7.03 10.20 -17.18
C GLU A 41 -6.10 9.46 -18.16
N TRP A 42 -4.86 9.19 -17.74
CA TRP A 42 -3.88 8.39 -18.47
C TRP A 42 -3.44 7.18 -17.64
N PHE A 43 -3.32 6.03 -18.30
CA PHE A 43 -2.85 4.80 -17.69
C PHE A 43 -1.45 4.45 -18.21
N VAL A 44 -0.42 4.54 -17.37
CA VAL A 44 0.96 4.17 -17.74
C VAL A 44 1.09 2.66 -17.76
N THR A 45 1.60 2.09 -18.87
CA THR A 45 1.63 0.65 -19.11
C THR A 45 3.03 0.05 -18.95
N SER A 46 4.08 0.77 -19.33
CA SER A 46 5.46 0.29 -19.20
C SER A 46 6.50 1.40 -19.10
N ILE A 47 7.68 1.03 -18.58
CA ILE A 47 8.89 1.84 -18.56
C ILE A 47 9.82 1.34 -19.67
N ILE A 48 10.31 2.24 -20.50
CA ILE A 48 11.21 1.96 -21.62
C ILE A 48 12.64 2.38 -21.23
N HIS A 49 13.59 1.46 -21.37
CA HIS A 49 15.01 1.68 -21.03
C HIS A 49 15.93 0.87 -21.96
N ASP A 50 17.20 1.27 -22.08
CA ASP A 50 18.22 0.60 -22.91
C ASP A 50 18.96 -0.55 -22.19
N GLY A 51 18.41 -1.02 -21.07
CA GLY A 51 19.05 -1.94 -20.14
C GLY A 51 19.84 -1.26 -19.01
N GLN A 52 20.17 0.03 -19.12
CA GLN A 52 20.86 0.78 -18.06
C GLN A 52 20.23 2.14 -17.76
N ARG A 53 19.76 2.86 -18.79
CA ARG A 53 19.25 4.22 -18.72
C ARG A 53 17.81 4.30 -19.19
N PHE A 54 17.03 5.11 -18.48
CA PHE A 54 15.68 5.46 -18.86
C PHE A 54 15.60 6.14 -20.23
N CYS A 55 14.59 5.77 -21.00
CA CYS A 55 14.33 6.28 -22.35
C CYS A 55 12.94 6.92 -22.50
N GLY A 56 11.97 6.48 -21.69
CA GLY A 56 10.58 6.91 -21.82
C GLY A 56 9.58 5.96 -21.18
N ILE A 57 8.29 6.20 -21.42
CA ILE A 57 7.19 5.34 -20.96
C ILE A 57 6.22 5.07 -22.10
N THR A 58 5.39 4.05 -21.95
CA THR A 58 4.17 3.89 -22.74
C THR A 58 2.95 4.13 -21.87
N ALA A 59 1.90 4.68 -22.45
CA ALA A 59 0.65 4.94 -21.75
C ALA A 59 -0.55 4.86 -22.69
N ILE A 60 -1.73 4.69 -22.11
CA ILE A 60 -3.01 4.75 -22.79
C ILE A 60 -3.72 6.01 -22.31
N GLU A 61 -4.15 6.85 -23.23
CA GLU A 61 -5.05 7.95 -22.93
C GLU A 61 -6.45 7.36 -22.75
N LEU A 62 -7.01 7.42 -21.53
CA LEU A 62 -8.27 6.73 -21.24
C LEU A 62 -9.44 7.34 -22.02
N SER A 63 -9.41 8.63 -22.34
CA SER A 63 -10.49 9.31 -23.06
C SER A 63 -10.67 8.82 -24.50
N SER A 64 -9.58 8.43 -25.17
CA SER A 64 -9.57 8.00 -26.57
C SER A 64 -9.29 6.50 -26.74
N GLY A 65 -8.68 5.87 -25.73
CA GLY A 65 -8.15 4.50 -25.80
C GLY A 65 -6.87 4.37 -26.63
N ASN A 66 -6.29 5.49 -27.09
CA ASN A 66 -5.09 5.49 -27.91
C ASN A 66 -3.84 5.18 -27.07
N PHE A 67 -2.95 4.38 -27.66
CA PHE A 67 -1.65 4.04 -27.07
C PHE A 67 -0.58 5.02 -27.55
N TYR A 68 0.19 5.54 -26.59
CA TYR A 68 1.25 6.51 -26.84
C TYR A 68 2.57 6.03 -26.22
N SER A 69 3.66 6.48 -26.83
CA SER A 69 4.99 6.41 -26.23
C SER A 69 5.51 7.82 -25.96
N PHE A 70 5.88 8.09 -24.72
CA PHE A 70 6.51 9.35 -24.31
C PHE A 70 8.01 9.15 -24.23
N LYS A 71 8.77 10.01 -24.91
CA LYS A 71 10.22 10.08 -24.75
C LYS A 71 10.53 11.09 -23.65
N ALA A 72 11.33 10.68 -22.67
CA ALA A 72 11.70 11.54 -21.55
C ALA A 72 13.12 11.23 -21.08
N LYS A 73 13.75 12.21 -20.44
CA LYS A 73 15.13 12.10 -19.94
C LYS A 73 15.20 11.54 -18.52
N ALA A 74 14.15 11.73 -17.72
CA ALA A 74 14.04 11.25 -16.36
C ALA A 74 12.61 10.84 -16.04
N LEU A 75 12.45 9.96 -15.05
CA LEU A 75 11.17 9.51 -14.52
C LEU A 75 11.18 9.55 -12.99
N ILE A 76 10.11 10.06 -12.40
CA ILE A 76 9.82 9.89 -10.97
C ILE A 76 8.53 9.08 -10.87
N ILE A 77 8.60 7.92 -10.22
CA ILE A 77 7.44 7.05 -9.97
C ILE A 77 6.86 7.41 -8.60
N ALA A 78 5.59 7.83 -8.56
CA ALA A 78 4.89 8.27 -7.35
C ALA A 78 3.44 7.76 -7.29
N THR A 79 3.21 6.52 -7.71
CA THR A 79 1.88 5.92 -7.93
C THR A 79 1.19 5.44 -6.64
N GLY A 80 1.78 5.66 -5.47
CA GLY A 80 1.24 5.19 -4.19
C GLY A 80 1.42 3.69 -3.94
N GLY A 81 0.74 3.17 -2.91
CA GLY A 81 0.78 1.76 -2.51
C GLY A 81 -0.24 0.87 -3.21
N ALA A 82 -0.16 -0.44 -2.91
CA ALA A 82 -0.93 -1.51 -3.52
C ALA A 82 -2.11 -2.01 -2.68
N GLY A 83 -2.70 -1.17 -1.84
CA GLY A 83 -3.67 -1.62 -0.85
C GLY A 83 -4.95 -2.25 -1.41
N ARG A 84 -5.26 -2.03 -2.69
CA ARG A 84 -6.39 -2.69 -3.37
C ARG A 84 -6.17 -4.17 -3.68
N LEU A 85 -4.99 -4.72 -3.37
CA LEU A 85 -4.76 -6.16 -3.27
C LEU A 85 -5.57 -6.82 -2.16
N TYR A 86 -6.07 -6.07 -1.18
CA TYR A 86 -6.86 -6.57 -0.07
C TYR A 86 -8.31 -6.09 -0.19
N SER A 87 -9.28 -6.98 0.04
CA SER A 87 -10.70 -6.62 -0.08
C SER A 87 -11.15 -5.60 0.98
N PHE A 88 -10.56 -5.66 2.18
CA PHE A 88 -10.79 -4.73 3.30
C PHE A 88 -9.59 -3.78 3.46
N SER A 89 -9.73 -2.56 2.93
CA SER A 89 -8.62 -1.64 2.71
C SER A 89 -9.04 -0.19 2.90
N THR A 90 -8.14 0.65 3.43
CA THR A 90 -8.39 2.10 3.57
C THR A 90 -8.13 2.87 2.28
N TYR A 91 -7.60 2.21 1.26
CA TYR A 91 -7.15 2.86 0.04
C TYR A 91 -8.31 3.25 -0.87
N ALA A 92 -8.09 4.30 -1.65
CA ALA A 92 -8.95 4.62 -2.79
C ALA A 92 -8.94 3.48 -3.82
N LEU A 93 -10.00 3.40 -4.63
CA LEU A 93 -10.16 2.33 -5.63
C LEU A 93 -9.04 2.31 -6.68
N ALA A 94 -8.44 3.47 -6.98
CA ALA A 94 -7.35 3.62 -7.93
C ALA A 94 -5.96 3.21 -7.38
N SER A 95 -5.84 2.82 -6.11
CA SER A 95 -4.54 2.43 -5.53
C SER A 95 -4.23 0.95 -5.76
N THR A 96 -4.13 0.60 -7.04
CA THR A 96 -3.74 -0.71 -7.55
C THR A 96 -2.22 -0.82 -7.73
N PRO A 97 -1.67 -2.04 -7.89
CA PRO A 97 -0.23 -2.24 -7.90
C PRO A 97 0.44 -2.05 -9.27
N ASP A 98 -0.26 -1.50 -10.27
CA ASP A 98 0.25 -1.30 -11.63
C ASP A 98 1.56 -0.49 -11.68
N GLY A 99 1.72 0.53 -10.82
CA GLY A 99 2.97 1.28 -10.72
C GLY A 99 4.15 0.48 -10.16
N LEU A 100 3.91 -0.45 -9.22
CA LEU A 100 4.91 -1.41 -8.76
C LEU A 100 5.22 -2.44 -9.84
N ASP A 101 4.17 -2.93 -10.51
CA ASP A 101 4.29 -3.95 -11.54
C ASP A 101 5.06 -3.47 -12.78
N MET A 102 4.82 -2.24 -13.24
CA MET A 102 5.56 -1.69 -14.38
C MET A 102 7.05 -1.56 -14.06
N ALA A 103 7.41 -1.23 -12.82
CA ALA A 103 8.79 -1.17 -12.38
C ALA A 103 9.42 -2.56 -12.29
N PHE A 104 8.66 -3.52 -11.71
CA PHE A 104 9.06 -4.90 -11.60
C PHE A 104 9.36 -5.54 -12.97
N ARG A 105 8.44 -5.37 -13.94
CA ARG A 105 8.61 -5.85 -15.32
C ARG A 105 9.75 -5.16 -16.06
N ALA A 106 10.09 -3.92 -15.72
CA ALA A 106 11.25 -3.21 -16.24
C ALA A 106 12.59 -3.69 -15.61
N GLY A 107 12.54 -4.69 -14.73
CA GLY A 107 13.73 -5.30 -14.13
C GLY A 107 14.21 -4.64 -12.84
N MET A 108 13.47 -3.67 -12.30
CA MET A 108 13.76 -3.11 -10.97
C MET A 108 13.25 -4.06 -9.87
N ALA A 109 14.01 -4.21 -8.79
CA ALA A 109 13.57 -5.01 -7.66
C ALA A 109 12.38 -4.38 -6.92
N LEU A 110 11.45 -5.21 -6.45
CA LEU A 110 10.54 -4.87 -5.37
C LEU A 110 11.15 -5.33 -4.04
N LYS A 111 11.27 -4.41 -3.09
CA LYS A 111 11.89 -4.64 -1.77
C LYS A 111 10.81 -4.77 -0.69
N ASP A 112 11.00 -5.75 0.21
CA ASP A 112 10.25 -5.93 1.45
C ASP A 112 8.71 -5.98 1.29
N MET A 113 8.23 -6.54 0.17
CA MET A 113 6.80 -6.55 -0.19
C MET A 113 5.91 -7.26 0.83
N GLU A 114 6.46 -8.20 1.60
CA GLU A 114 5.77 -8.87 2.69
C GLU A 114 5.44 -7.96 3.88
N PHE A 115 6.09 -6.80 4.00
CA PHE A 115 5.82 -5.80 5.03
C PHE A 115 4.63 -4.92 4.65
N VAL A 116 3.43 -5.45 4.87
CA VAL A 116 2.13 -4.77 4.73
C VAL A 116 1.59 -4.37 6.10
N GLN A 117 1.29 -3.10 6.33
CA GLN A 117 0.75 -2.61 7.59
C GLN A 117 -0.78 -2.55 7.57
N PHE A 118 -1.37 -3.02 8.67
CA PHE A 118 -2.80 -2.96 8.93
C PHE A 118 -3.09 -1.94 10.04
N HIS A 119 -3.97 -0.97 9.74
CA HIS A 119 -4.44 0.00 10.72
C HIS A 119 -5.52 -0.62 11.60
N PRO A 120 -5.49 -0.44 12.94
CA PRO A 120 -6.42 -1.13 13.84
C PRO A 120 -7.89 -0.72 13.69
N THR A 121 -8.16 0.54 13.35
CA THR A 121 -9.52 1.11 13.41
C THR A 121 -10.11 1.42 12.04
N GLY A 122 -10.20 0.41 11.17
CA GLY A 122 -11.04 0.48 9.96
C GLY A 122 -12.50 0.18 10.31
N ILE A 123 -13.43 1.03 9.89
CA ILE A 123 -14.85 0.81 10.18
C ILE A 123 -15.40 -0.32 9.33
N LEU A 124 -16.31 -1.10 9.90
CA LEU A 124 -17.09 -2.05 9.13
C LEU A 124 -18.34 -1.41 8.52
N PRO A 125 -18.80 -1.94 7.36
CA PRO A 125 -18.15 -2.94 6.51
C PRO A 125 -17.13 -2.35 5.51
N SER A 126 -17.04 -1.02 5.41
CA SER A 126 -16.39 -0.34 4.28
C SER A 126 -14.86 -0.33 4.29
N GLY A 127 -14.23 -0.46 5.46
CA GLY A 127 -12.78 -0.30 5.61
C GLY A 127 -12.34 1.16 5.70
N ILE A 128 -13.27 2.12 5.69
CA ILE A 128 -12.96 3.54 5.84
C ILE A 128 -12.26 3.76 7.19
N LEU A 129 -11.19 4.54 7.15
CA LEU A 129 -10.32 4.75 8.29
C LEU A 129 -10.96 5.67 9.33
N ILE A 130 -11.08 5.22 10.59
CA ILE A 130 -11.08 6.14 11.72
C ILE A 130 -9.63 6.47 12.04
N THR A 131 -9.25 7.74 11.89
CA THR A 131 -7.89 8.19 12.12
C THR A 131 -7.41 7.84 13.53
N GLU A 132 -6.12 7.53 13.64
CA GLU A 132 -5.41 7.34 14.89
C GLU A 132 -5.52 8.53 15.85
N GLY A 133 -5.93 9.70 15.34
CA GLY A 133 -6.34 10.84 16.17
C GLY A 133 -7.43 10.49 17.19
N ALA A 134 -8.37 9.59 16.88
CA ALA A 134 -9.40 9.16 17.83
C ALA A 134 -8.80 8.47 19.07
N ARG A 135 -7.86 7.54 18.87
CA ARG A 135 -7.10 6.90 19.97
C ARG A 135 -6.19 7.92 20.67
N GLY A 136 -5.56 8.81 19.90
CA GLY A 136 -4.73 9.91 20.38
C GLY A 136 -5.44 10.87 21.34
N GLU A 137 -6.74 11.10 21.12
CA GLU A 137 -7.59 11.93 21.99
C GLU A 137 -8.22 11.15 23.16
N GLY A 138 -7.95 9.84 23.27
CA GLY A 138 -8.35 9.01 24.42
C GLY A 138 -9.27 7.83 24.11
N GLY A 139 -9.60 7.56 22.85
CA GLY A 139 -10.53 6.48 22.48
C GLY A 139 -10.12 5.10 23.00
N TYR A 140 -11.11 4.35 23.52
CA TYR A 140 -10.89 3.02 24.09
C TYR A 140 -11.20 1.93 23.07
N LEU A 141 -10.42 0.86 23.09
CA LEU A 141 -10.77 -0.37 22.37
C LEU A 141 -11.40 -1.37 23.34
N LEU A 142 -12.61 -1.81 23.02
CA LEU A 142 -13.42 -2.69 23.86
C LEU A 142 -13.71 -4.03 23.16
N ASN A 143 -13.71 -5.10 23.95
CA ASN A 143 -14.17 -6.43 23.53
C ASN A 143 -15.63 -6.68 23.96
N LYS A 144 -16.19 -7.85 23.61
CA LYS A 144 -17.60 -8.18 23.88
C LYS A 144 -17.95 -8.28 25.36
N ASP A 145 -16.93 -8.49 26.19
CA ASP A 145 -17.07 -8.59 27.65
C ASP A 145 -17.02 -7.20 28.33
N GLY A 146 -16.92 -6.12 27.54
CA GLY A 146 -16.84 -4.75 28.03
C GLY A 146 -15.44 -4.35 28.53
N GLU A 147 -14.41 -5.18 28.29
CA GLU A 147 -13.05 -4.94 28.76
C GLU A 147 -12.31 -3.98 27.83
N ARG A 148 -11.63 -2.99 28.42
CA ARG A 148 -10.58 -2.21 27.74
C ARG A 148 -9.30 -3.06 27.62
N PHE A 149 -9.31 -3.98 26.65
CA PHE A 149 -8.36 -5.09 26.56
C PHE A 149 -6.90 -4.66 26.31
N MET A 150 -6.64 -3.48 25.75
CA MET A 150 -5.25 -3.01 25.53
C MET A 150 -4.42 -2.91 26.81
N LYS A 151 -5.06 -2.83 27.99
CA LYS A 151 -4.38 -2.93 29.29
C LYS A 151 -3.58 -4.23 29.46
N ARG A 152 -4.03 -5.33 28.84
CA ARG A 152 -3.38 -6.64 28.87
C ARG A 152 -2.15 -6.72 27.98
N TYR A 153 -2.22 -6.10 26.81
CA TYR A 153 -1.21 -6.25 25.76
C TYR A 153 -0.12 -5.17 25.79
N ALA A 154 -0.46 -3.95 26.21
CA ALA A 154 0.46 -2.82 26.25
C ALA A 154 0.13 -1.90 27.43
N PRO A 155 0.35 -2.30 28.70
CA PRO A 155 -0.09 -1.55 29.87
C PRO A 155 0.50 -0.12 29.96
N SER A 156 1.68 0.11 29.38
CA SER A 156 2.37 1.39 29.33
C SER A 156 1.81 2.37 28.29
N LYS A 157 1.38 1.86 27.14
CA LYS A 157 0.98 2.67 25.95
C LYS A 157 -0.51 2.58 25.62
N LEU A 158 -1.18 1.52 26.03
CA LEU A 158 -2.58 1.23 25.77
C LEU A 158 -2.87 1.35 24.25
N GLU A 159 -3.92 2.07 23.86
CA GLU A 159 -4.30 2.30 22.46
C GLU A 159 -3.29 3.16 21.66
N LEU A 160 -2.27 3.71 22.33
CA LEU A 160 -1.17 4.45 21.71
C LEU A 160 0.07 3.57 21.45
N ALA A 161 -0.03 2.26 21.67
CA ALA A 161 0.98 1.31 21.22
C ALA A 161 1.14 1.36 19.68
N SER A 162 2.20 0.76 19.16
CA SER A 162 2.42 0.72 17.71
C SER A 162 1.29 -0.03 17.00
N ARG A 163 1.03 0.33 15.73
CA ARG A 163 -0.10 -0.21 14.95
C ARG A 163 -0.09 -1.73 14.86
N ASP A 164 1.08 -2.33 14.69
CA ASP A 164 1.23 -3.79 14.65
C ASP A 164 0.86 -4.43 16.00
N VAL A 165 1.20 -3.81 17.13
CA VAL A 165 0.82 -4.31 18.47
C VAL A 165 -0.69 -4.22 18.67
N VAL A 166 -1.31 -3.07 18.36
CA VAL A 166 -2.76 -2.89 18.51
C VAL A 166 -3.53 -3.82 17.58
N SER A 167 -3.15 -3.91 16.30
CA SER A 167 -3.80 -4.80 15.33
C SER A 167 -3.65 -6.28 15.71
N ARG A 168 -2.48 -6.71 16.21
CA ARG A 168 -2.30 -8.07 16.73
C ARG A 168 -3.18 -8.34 17.94
N ALA A 169 -3.20 -7.44 18.93
CA ALA A 169 -4.06 -7.56 20.11
C ALA A 169 -5.53 -7.70 19.72
N MET A 170 -6.01 -6.88 18.78
CA MET A 170 -7.38 -6.98 18.25
C MET A 170 -7.66 -8.33 17.62
N MET A 171 -6.73 -8.85 16.81
CA MET A 171 -6.89 -10.16 16.18
C MET A 171 -6.85 -11.31 17.19
N THR A 172 -6.03 -11.20 18.24
CA THR A 172 -6.00 -12.17 19.35
C THR A 172 -7.33 -12.20 20.08
N GLU A 173 -7.88 -11.04 20.48
CA GLU A 173 -9.21 -10.95 21.11
C GLU A 173 -10.30 -11.63 20.27
N ILE A 174 -10.29 -11.36 18.96
CA ILE A 174 -11.25 -11.96 18.01
C ILE A 174 -11.06 -13.48 17.95
N SER A 175 -9.82 -13.96 17.78
CA SER A 175 -9.53 -15.40 17.68
C SER A 175 -9.85 -16.19 18.96
N GLU A 176 -9.76 -15.54 20.11
CA GLU A 176 -10.11 -16.14 21.42
C GLU A 176 -11.60 -15.98 21.75
N GLY A 177 -12.42 -15.60 20.76
CA GLY A 177 -13.87 -15.55 20.88
C GLY A 177 -14.39 -14.34 21.67
N ARG A 178 -13.56 -13.32 21.94
CA ARG A 178 -13.96 -12.08 22.64
C ARG A 178 -14.37 -10.95 21.68
N GLY A 179 -14.45 -11.22 20.39
CA GLY A 179 -15.00 -10.30 19.40
C GLY A 179 -16.52 -10.18 19.45
N PHE A 180 -17.04 -9.06 18.94
CA PHE A 180 -18.45 -8.90 18.61
C PHE A 180 -18.73 -9.46 17.21
N LYS A 181 -20.01 -9.71 16.91
CA LYS A 181 -20.47 -10.06 15.57
C LYS A 181 -21.09 -8.84 14.90
N HIS A 182 -20.50 -8.38 13.81
CA HIS A 182 -21.11 -7.34 12.97
C HIS A 182 -22.30 -7.94 12.17
N GLU A 183 -23.20 -7.09 11.69
CA GLU A 183 -24.37 -7.51 10.86
C GLU A 183 -23.96 -8.26 9.58
N THR A 184 -22.76 -8.01 9.06
CA THR A 184 -22.19 -8.74 7.92
C THR A 184 -21.65 -10.12 8.28
N GLY A 185 -21.71 -10.53 9.55
CA GLY A 185 -21.17 -11.79 10.05
C GLY A 185 -19.66 -11.77 10.31
N VAL A 186 -18.97 -10.66 10.03
CA VAL A 186 -17.54 -10.49 10.32
C VAL A 186 -17.35 -10.16 11.80
N ASP A 187 -16.36 -10.79 12.45
CA ASP A 187 -16.03 -10.48 13.83
C ASP A 187 -15.28 -9.15 13.95
N CYS A 188 -15.63 -8.36 14.96
CA CYS A 188 -15.13 -7.01 15.16
C CYS A 188 -14.91 -6.69 16.64
N LEU A 189 -14.35 -5.50 16.90
CA LEU A 189 -14.24 -4.91 18.22
C LEU A 189 -14.85 -3.50 18.18
N LYS A 190 -14.95 -2.85 19.34
CA LYS A 190 -15.56 -1.52 19.44
C LYS A 190 -14.52 -0.46 19.74
N LEU A 191 -14.59 0.68 19.04
CA LEU A 191 -13.92 1.92 19.39
C LEU A 191 -14.90 2.83 20.14
N ASP A 192 -14.65 3.09 21.42
CA ASP A 192 -15.52 3.90 22.28
C ASP A 192 -14.93 5.30 22.51
N LEU A 193 -15.68 6.32 22.07
CA LEU A 193 -15.35 7.73 22.19
C LEU A 193 -16.32 8.49 23.12
N ARG A 194 -17.35 7.83 23.66
CA ARG A 194 -18.45 8.47 24.39
C ARG A 194 -17.98 9.28 25.59
N HIS A 195 -16.97 8.76 26.29
CA HIS A 195 -16.38 9.41 27.46
C HIS A 195 -15.70 10.76 27.17
N LEU A 196 -15.38 11.06 25.91
CA LEU A 196 -14.80 12.35 25.50
C LEU A 196 -15.83 13.49 25.52
N GLY A 197 -17.12 13.16 25.43
CA GLY A 197 -18.20 14.12 25.35
C GLY A 197 -18.40 14.72 23.95
N LYS A 198 -19.65 15.06 23.65
CA LYS A 198 -20.08 15.55 22.33
C LYS A 198 -19.36 16.81 21.86
N GLU A 199 -19.13 17.77 22.76
CA GLU A 199 -18.48 19.04 22.43
C GLU A 199 -17.04 18.84 21.95
N LEU A 200 -16.27 17.96 22.61
CA LEU A 200 -14.90 17.67 22.22
C LEU A 200 -14.86 16.97 20.86
N ILE A 201 -15.73 15.98 20.65
CA ILE A 201 -15.83 15.24 19.39
C ILE A 201 -16.14 16.19 18.23
N ILE A 202 -17.14 17.08 18.37
CA ILE A 202 -17.48 18.06 17.32
C ILE A 202 -16.31 18.99 17.02
N ARG A 203 -15.60 19.46 18.05
CA ARG A 203 -14.52 20.44 17.89
C ARG A 203 -13.23 19.83 17.33
N LYS A 204 -12.84 18.64 17.78
CA LYS A 204 -11.53 18.03 17.51
C LYS A 204 -11.56 16.88 16.51
N LEU A 205 -12.68 16.17 16.41
CA LEU A 205 -12.85 14.97 15.59
C LEU A 205 -14.04 15.10 14.61
N PRO A 206 -14.23 16.25 13.94
CA PRO A 206 -15.41 16.50 13.12
C PRO A 206 -15.53 15.53 11.94
N ALA A 207 -14.42 15.20 11.25
CA ALA A 207 -14.45 14.27 10.12
C ALA A 207 -14.71 12.83 10.61
N ILE A 208 -14.18 12.44 11.77
CA ILE A 208 -14.48 11.12 12.37
C ILE A 208 -15.97 10.99 12.67
N ARG A 209 -16.58 12.03 13.26
CA ARG A 209 -18.02 12.06 13.53
C ARG A 209 -18.82 11.98 12.24
N GLU A 210 -18.45 12.76 11.23
CA GLU A 210 -19.10 12.75 9.92
C GLU A 210 -19.02 11.38 9.25
N ILE A 211 -17.83 10.75 9.24
CA ILE A 211 -17.61 9.41 8.69
C ILE A 211 -18.47 8.38 9.41
N SER A 212 -18.47 8.39 10.75
CA SER A 212 -19.23 7.44 11.57
C SER A 212 -20.74 7.53 11.30
N LEU A 213 -21.27 8.76 11.19
CA LEU A 213 -22.67 8.99 10.88
C LEU A 213 -23.03 8.52 9.46
N LYS A 214 -22.20 8.85 8.47
CA LYS A 214 -22.49 8.56 7.05
C LYS A 214 -22.32 7.09 6.69
N PHE A 215 -21.32 6.42 7.24
CA PHE A 215 -20.90 5.09 6.79
C PHE A 215 -21.18 3.98 7.80
N SER A 216 -21.44 4.31 9.06
CA SER A 216 -21.82 3.34 10.10
C SER A 216 -23.18 3.67 10.75
N GLY A 217 -23.83 4.79 10.39
CA GLY A 217 -25.10 5.21 10.99
C GLY A 217 -25.01 5.59 12.47
N VAL A 218 -23.79 5.77 13.01
CA VAL A 218 -23.54 5.90 14.45
C VAL A 218 -23.00 7.30 14.77
N ASP A 219 -23.58 7.95 15.78
CA ASP A 219 -22.94 9.13 16.41
C ASP A 219 -21.95 8.65 17.49
N PRO A 220 -20.63 8.83 17.30
CA PRO A 220 -19.62 8.34 18.23
C PRO A 220 -19.67 9.02 19.62
N SER A 221 -20.45 10.09 19.78
CA SER A 221 -20.73 10.64 21.12
C SER A 221 -21.70 9.79 21.94
N ASN A 222 -22.49 8.93 21.30
CA ASN A 222 -23.59 8.19 21.92
C ASN A 222 -23.33 6.68 21.91
N GLU A 223 -22.71 6.16 20.85
CA GLU A 223 -22.52 4.73 20.62
C GLU A 223 -21.09 4.41 20.13
N PRO A 224 -20.50 3.26 20.52
CA PRO A 224 -19.19 2.84 20.01
C PRO A 224 -19.23 2.42 18.53
N ILE A 225 -18.11 2.61 17.83
CA ILE A 225 -17.96 2.28 16.40
C ILE A 225 -17.42 0.85 16.23
N ASP A 226 -18.00 0.07 15.32
CA ASP A 226 -17.45 -1.24 14.91
C ASP A 226 -16.17 -1.09 14.10
N VAL A 227 -15.09 -1.66 14.63
CA VAL A 227 -13.76 -1.56 14.04
C VAL A 227 -13.06 -2.91 13.94
N ARG A 228 -12.23 -3.03 12.91
CA ARG A 228 -11.36 -4.18 12.65
C ARG A 228 -10.05 -3.70 12.01
N PRO A 229 -8.92 -4.41 12.19
CA PRO A 229 -7.71 -4.12 11.44
C PRO A 229 -7.97 -4.07 9.92
N VAL A 230 -7.36 -3.13 9.21
CA VAL A 230 -7.63 -2.87 7.78
C VAL A 230 -6.34 -2.62 7.04
N CYS A 231 -6.17 -3.14 5.81
CA CYS A 231 -4.97 -2.88 5.01
C CYS A 231 -4.81 -1.37 4.79
N HIS A 232 -3.61 -0.82 5.05
CA HIS A 232 -3.48 0.63 5.17
C HIS A 232 -2.19 1.24 4.61
N TYR A 233 -1.05 0.55 4.68
CA TYR A 233 0.19 1.10 4.14
C TYR A 233 1.12 -0.04 3.68
N MET A 234 1.76 0.13 2.52
CA MET A 234 2.78 -0.77 2.00
C MET A 234 4.15 -0.22 2.39
N MET A 235 4.88 -0.89 3.28
CA MET A 235 6.27 -0.50 3.56
C MET A 235 7.22 -0.99 2.47
N GLY A 236 6.90 -2.13 1.86
CA GLY A 236 7.57 -2.59 0.66
C GLY A 236 7.16 -1.80 -0.57
N GLY A 237 8.04 -1.79 -1.58
CA GLY A 237 7.88 -1.02 -2.79
C GLY A 237 9.08 -1.16 -3.71
N ILE A 238 9.22 -0.28 -4.70
CA ILE A 238 10.37 -0.24 -5.62
C ILE A 238 11.65 -0.03 -4.80
N HIS A 239 12.64 -0.90 -5.00
CA HIS A 239 13.93 -0.77 -4.35
C HIS A 239 14.61 0.56 -4.76
N THR A 240 14.92 1.39 -3.77
CA THR A 240 15.69 2.60 -3.96
C THR A 240 16.82 2.73 -2.95
N ASN A 241 17.81 3.57 -3.30
CA ASN A 241 18.73 4.12 -2.32
C ASN A 241 18.04 5.22 -1.46
N ILE A 242 18.78 5.83 -0.52
CA ILE A 242 18.22 6.85 0.38
C ILE A 242 17.71 8.10 -0.37
N ASP A 243 18.27 8.38 -1.54
CA ASP A 243 17.92 9.51 -2.39
C ASP A 243 16.74 9.21 -3.33
N GLY A 244 16.16 8.01 -3.25
CA GLY A 244 15.05 7.57 -4.08
C GLY A 244 15.44 7.09 -5.48
N ALA A 245 16.74 7.01 -5.80
CA ALA A 245 17.18 6.50 -7.11
C ALA A 245 17.00 4.97 -7.20
N THR A 246 16.54 4.49 -8.35
CA THR A 246 16.37 3.05 -8.61
C THR A 246 17.62 2.45 -9.28
N GLU A 247 17.55 1.17 -9.66
CA GLU A 247 18.60 0.48 -10.42
C GLU A 247 18.74 0.98 -11.87
N ILE A 248 17.73 1.66 -12.41
CA ILE A 248 17.76 2.24 -13.75
C ILE A 248 18.16 3.71 -13.65
N GLN A 249 19.23 4.09 -14.34
CA GLN A 249 19.71 5.47 -14.35
C GLN A 249 18.67 6.42 -14.95
N GLY A 250 18.42 7.53 -14.26
CA GLY A 250 17.40 8.50 -14.63
C GLY A 250 16.00 8.14 -14.13
N VAL A 251 15.85 7.09 -13.31
CA VAL A 251 14.58 6.75 -12.64
C VAL A 251 14.72 6.92 -11.13
N TRP A 252 13.74 7.60 -10.55
CA TRP A 252 13.54 7.70 -9.11
C TRP A 252 12.15 7.18 -8.74
N ALA A 253 11.98 6.77 -7.48
CA ALA A 253 10.68 6.50 -6.89
C ALA A 253 10.53 7.30 -5.58
N ALA A 254 9.34 7.85 -5.35
CA ALA A 254 9.05 8.71 -4.20
C ALA A 254 7.66 8.41 -3.62
N GLY A 255 7.53 8.60 -2.30
CA GLY A 255 6.31 8.27 -1.57
C GLY A 255 6.15 6.75 -1.38
N GLU A 256 4.92 6.32 -1.17
CA GLU A 256 4.62 4.93 -0.77
C GLU A 256 4.99 3.85 -1.80
N VAL A 257 5.09 4.20 -3.08
CA VAL A 257 5.54 3.24 -4.11
C VAL A 257 7.02 2.86 -3.91
N ALA A 258 7.80 3.69 -3.22
CA ALA A 258 9.22 3.50 -3.03
C ALA A 258 9.52 2.78 -1.72
N CYS A 259 10.57 1.96 -1.72
CA CYS A 259 11.16 1.40 -0.51
C CYS A 259 12.60 1.89 -0.39
N ASN A 260 12.77 3.01 0.31
CA ASN A 260 14.06 3.60 0.70
C ASN A 260 14.58 3.05 2.07
N SER A 261 13.90 2.04 2.62
CA SER A 261 14.14 1.41 3.93
C SER A 261 13.84 2.23 5.20
N VAL A 262 13.31 3.46 5.12
CA VAL A 262 13.11 4.29 6.32
C VAL A 262 12.01 3.79 7.26
N HIS A 263 11.02 3.07 6.72
CA HIS A 263 9.94 2.49 7.52
C HIS A 263 10.29 1.10 8.07
N GLY A 264 11.22 0.39 7.44
CA GLY A 264 11.49 -1.03 7.67
C GLY A 264 10.19 -1.84 7.72
N ALA A 265 10.09 -2.78 8.66
CA ALA A 265 8.93 -3.66 8.77
C ALA A 265 7.67 -3.01 9.39
N ASN A 266 7.70 -1.74 9.80
CA ASN A 266 6.53 -1.08 10.38
C ASN A 266 6.67 0.46 10.36
N ARG A 267 5.88 1.11 9.50
CA ARG A 267 5.82 2.57 9.40
C ARG A 267 5.21 3.22 10.66
N LEU A 268 5.85 4.27 11.17
CA LEU A 268 5.30 5.07 12.29
C LEU A 268 4.17 6.00 11.82
N GLY A 269 3.14 6.17 12.66
CA GLY A 269 2.01 7.04 12.38
C GLY A 269 2.44 8.47 12.02
N ALA A 270 1.87 9.05 10.95
CA ALA A 270 2.19 10.38 10.39
C ALA A 270 3.50 10.51 9.58
N ASN A 271 4.33 9.47 9.47
CA ASN A 271 5.56 9.57 8.65
C ASN A 271 5.35 9.46 7.13
N SER A 272 4.24 8.92 6.65
CA SER A 272 4.05 8.68 5.21
C SER A 272 3.80 9.97 4.42
N THR A 273 3.02 10.92 4.95
CA THR A 273 2.82 12.21 4.27
C THR A 273 4.11 13.03 4.31
N ALA A 274 4.81 13.02 5.45
CA ALA A 274 6.13 13.61 5.58
C ALA A 274 7.13 13.00 4.57
N GLU A 275 7.08 11.68 4.35
CA GLU A 275 7.87 11.03 3.31
C GLU A 275 7.51 11.54 1.92
N CYS A 276 6.22 11.62 1.55
CA CYS A 276 5.83 12.15 0.25
C CYS A 276 6.44 13.54 -0.01
N LEU A 277 6.40 14.44 1.00
CA LEU A 277 6.96 15.78 0.89
C LEU A 277 8.51 15.77 0.80
N VAL A 278 9.17 14.99 1.66
CA VAL A 278 10.63 14.93 1.73
C VAL A 278 11.22 14.33 0.45
N TRP A 279 10.74 13.15 0.04
CA TRP A 279 11.25 12.51 -1.17
C TRP A 279 10.75 13.18 -2.44
N GLY A 280 9.55 13.78 -2.46
CA GLY A 280 9.11 14.62 -3.56
C GLY A 280 10.09 15.77 -3.83
N LYS A 281 10.59 16.42 -2.78
CA LYS A 281 11.65 17.44 -2.90
C LYS A 281 12.97 16.84 -3.37
N ILE A 282 13.47 15.80 -2.69
CA ILE A 282 14.79 15.21 -2.98
C ILE A 282 14.84 14.67 -4.42
N THR A 283 13.88 13.82 -4.82
CA THR A 283 13.87 13.22 -6.15
C THR A 283 13.61 14.25 -7.23
N GLY A 284 12.81 15.28 -6.95
CA GLY A 284 12.57 16.39 -7.88
C GLY A 284 13.86 17.17 -8.18
N GLU A 285 14.61 17.56 -7.15
CA GLU A 285 15.90 18.25 -7.30
C GLU A 285 16.93 17.38 -8.05
N LEU A 286 17.02 16.10 -7.71
CA LEU A 286 17.96 15.17 -8.35
C LEU A 286 17.61 14.89 -9.82
N ALA A 287 16.34 14.70 -10.15
CA ALA A 287 15.90 14.51 -11.53
C ALA A 287 16.17 15.76 -12.37
N ALA A 288 15.92 16.96 -11.82
CA ALA A 288 16.22 18.22 -12.50
C ALA A 288 17.73 18.36 -12.78
N ASN A 289 18.58 18.12 -11.77
CA ASN A 289 20.03 18.17 -11.94
C ASN A 289 20.53 17.15 -12.98
N TYR A 290 20.02 15.92 -12.93
CA TYR A 290 20.36 14.88 -13.91
C TYR A 290 20.02 15.28 -15.35
N ILE A 291 18.91 16.00 -15.56
CA ILE A 291 18.53 16.52 -16.88
C ILE A 291 19.49 17.66 -17.31
N LEU A 292 19.85 18.54 -16.38
CA LEU A 292 20.73 19.70 -16.62
C LEU A 292 22.18 19.30 -16.91
N ASP A 293 22.64 18.15 -16.42
CA ASP A 293 23.96 17.56 -16.76
C ASP A 293 24.13 17.29 -18.26
N GLY A 294 23.05 17.33 -19.06
CA GLY A 294 23.13 17.44 -20.51
C GLY A 294 23.60 16.18 -21.25
N LYS A 295 23.60 15.01 -20.58
CA LYS A 295 23.96 13.74 -21.22
C LYS A 295 23.02 13.46 -22.40
N PRO A 296 23.54 13.02 -23.56
CA PRO A 296 22.70 12.71 -24.72
C PRO A 296 21.77 11.54 -24.40
N PRO A 297 20.50 11.59 -24.84
CA PRO A 297 19.57 10.50 -24.62
C PRO A 297 20.02 9.25 -25.36
N PRO A 298 19.83 8.05 -24.79
CA PRO A 298 20.05 6.79 -25.51
C PRO A 298 19.12 6.67 -26.74
N PRO A 299 19.49 5.83 -27.74
CA PRO A 299 18.59 5.45 -28.82
C PRO A 299 17.29 4.88 -28.25
N PHE A 300 16.14 5.34 -28.76
CA PHE A 300 14.84 4.94 -28.23
C PHE A 300 14.50 3.48 -28.61
N PRO A 301 14.30 2.56 -27.65
CA PRO A 301 14.06 1.14 -27.93
C PRO A 301 12.65 0.86 -28.49
N LEU A 302 12.43 1.09 -29.79
CA LEU A 302 11.12 0.89 -30.44
C LEU A 302 10.55 -0.54 -30.30
N HIS A 303 11.42 -1.55 -30.19
CA HIS A 303 10.98 -2.93 -30.01
C HIS A 303 10.28 -3.18 -28.66
N LEU A 304 10.63 -2.43 -27.61
CA LEU A 304 9.94 -2.53 -26.31
C LEU A 304 8.54 -1.92 -26.40
N VAL A 305 8.38 -0.82 -27.14
CA VAL A 305 7.06 -0.21 -27.40
C VAL A 305 6.15 -1.18 -28.14
N ALA A 306 6.63 -1.80 -29.22
CA ALA A 306 5.86 -2.78 -29.98
C ALA A 306 5.52 -4.05 -29.16
N THR A 307 6.42 -4.47 -28.27
CA THR A 307 6.17 -5.61 -27.37
C THR A 307 5.07 -5.29 -26.37
N GLU A 308 5.09 -4.08 -25.81
CA GLU A 308 4.07 -3.65 -24.86
C GLU A 308 2.71 -3.43 -25.53
N GLU A 309 2.68 -2.78 -26.69
CA GLU A 309 1.46 -2.62 -27.48
C GLU A 309 0.81 -3.98 -27.78
N LYS A 310 1.62 -4.98 -28.17
CA LYS A 310 1.17 -6.35 -28.37
C LYS A 310 0.61 -6.96 -27.08
N ARG A 311 1.30 -6.81 -25.94
CA ARG A 311 0.81 -7.33 -24.65
C ARG A 311 -0.55 -6.75 -24.28
N ILE A 312 -0.72 -5.45 -24.47
CA ILE A 312 -1.94 -4.70 -24.17
C ILE A 312 -3.07 -5.10 -25.11
N TYR A 313 -2.90 -4.96 -26.42
CA TYR A 313 -4.02 -5.14 -27.34
C TYR A 313 -4.25 -6.59 -27.75
N ASP A 314 -3.21 -7.35 -28.08
CA ASP A 314 -3.38 -8.76 -28.44
C ASP A 314 -3.58 -9.64 -27.20
N GLY A 315 -2.89 -9.31 -26.11
CA GLY A 315 -2.89 -10.12 -24.89
C GLY A 315 -4.01 -9.83 -23.91
N ILE A 316 -4.48 -8.58 -23.80
CA ILE A 316 -5.51 -8.18 -22.82
C ILE A 316 -6.79 -7.74 -23.52
N PHE A 317 -6.75 -6.69 -24.35
CA PHE A 317 -7.96 -6.11 -24.95
C PHE A 317 -8.74 -7.10 -25.85
N ARG A 318 -8.00 -7.85 -26.67
CA ARG A 318 -8.54 -8.93 -27.53
C ARG A 318 -8.58 -10.28 -26.82
N GLY A 319 -8.19 -10.33 -25.55
CA GLY A 319 -8.23 -11.54 -24.75
C GLY A 319 -9.66 -12.06 -24.61
N THR A 320 -9.79 -13.38 -24.68
CA THR A 320 -11.06 -14.09 -24.50
C THR A 320 -11.01 -14.94 -23.25
N GLY A 321 -12.17 -15.17 -22.66
CA GLY A 321 -12.26 -15.97 -21.46
C GLY A 321 -13.70 -16.24 -21.06
N SER A 322 -13.88 -17.22 -20.18
CA SER A 322 -15.19 -17.66 -19.72
C SER A 322 -15.50 -17.22 -18.29
N VAL A 323 -14.59 -16.48 -17.65
CA VAL A 323 -14.72 -16.07 -16.26
C VAL A 323 -14.75 -14.55 -16.20
N ASN A 324 -15.65 -14.02 -15.37
CA ASN A 324 -15.79 -12.59 -15.15
C ASN A 324 -14.55 -12.02 -14.42
N PRO A 325 -13.82 -11.05 -14.99
CA PRO A 325 -12.64 -10.47 -14.36
C PRO A 325 -12.94 -9.76 -13.03
N TYR A 326 -14.16 -9.25 -12.82
CA TYR A 326 -14.55 -8.61 -11.56
C TYR A 326 -14.66 -9.63 -10.41
N GLU A 327 -15.21 -10.82 -10.70
CA GLU A 327 -15.28 -11.93 -9.74
C GLU A 327 -13.88 -12.44 -9.41
N VAL A 328 -13.01 -12.55 -10.41
CA VAL A 328 -11.61 -12.94 -10.24
C VAL A 328 -10.86 -11.92 -9.36
N ARG A 329 -11.08 -10.62 -9.59
CA ARG A 329 -10.49 -9.56 -8.75
C ARG A 329 -10.97 -9.66 -7.31
N GLN A 330 -12.26 -9.90 -7.10
CA GLN A 330 -12.83 -10.10 -5.78
C GLN A 330 -12.18 -11.30 -5.08
N GLU A 331 -12.17 -12.47 -5.74
CA GLU A 331 -11.57 -13.72 -5.25
C GLU A 331 -10.09 -13.52 -4.88
N LEU A 332 -9.31 -12.85 -5.74
CA LEU A 332 -7.90 -12.52 -5.47
C LEU A 332 -7.76 -11.67 -4.20
N SER A 333 -8.58 -10.62 -4.07
CA SER A 333 -8.50 -9.71 -2.94
C SER A 333 -8.95 -10.32 -1.61
N GLU A 334 -9.88 -11.27 -1.67
CA GLU A 334 -10.32 -12.09 -0.53
C GLU A 334 -9.24 -13.09 -0.12
N ILE A 335 -8.59 -13.76 -1.08
CA ILE A 335 -7.44 -14.65 -0.78
C ILE A 335 -6.36 -13.90 -0.01
N MET A 336 -5.99 -12.68 -0.44
CA MET A 336 -4.99 -11.88 0.27
C MET A 336 -5.44 -11.53 1.70
N ASN A 337 -6.71 -11.16 1.86
CA ASN A 337 -7.29 -10.81 3.16
C ASN A 337 -7.41 -12.00 4.12
N GLU A 338 -7.60 -13.21 3.60
CA GLU A 338 -7.71 -14.43 4.41
C GLU A 338 -6.34 -15.03 4.73
N LYS A 339 -5.42 -15.02 3.76
CA LYS A 339 -4.19 -15.82 3.81
C LYS A 339 -2.93 -15.02 4.11
N ALA A 340 -2.94 -13.71 3.84
CA ALA A 340 -1.77 -12.81 3.98
C ALA A 340 -2.10 -11.55 4.80
N TYR A 341 -2.80 -11.74 5.92
CA TYR A 341 -3.31 -10.67 6.78
C TYR A 341 -2.35 -10.32 7.94
N VAL A 342 -2.89 -9.83 9.07
CA VAL A 342 -2.14 -9.45 10.28
C VAL A 342 -1.32 -10.61 10.84
N PHE A 343 -1.94 -11.77 11.01
CA PHE A 343 -1.27 -13.01 11.39
C PHE A 343 -1.14 -13.92 10.16
N ARG A 344 -0.03 -14.64 10.09
CA ARG A 344 0.32 -15.51 8.97
C ARG A 344 0.91 -16.81 9.51
N ASN A 345 0.84 -17.87 8.73
CA ASN A 345 1.54 -19.13 8.97
C ASN A 345 1.84 -19.81 7.63
N GLU A 346 2.77 -20.77 7.64
CA GLU A 346 3.22 -21.48 6.44
C GLU A 346 2.06 -22.06 5.63
N ARG A 347 1.13 -22.74 6.32
CA ARG A 347 0.00 -23.43 5.67
C ARG A 347 -0.89 -22.46 4.90
N ASP A 348 -1.33 -21.41 5.57
CA ASP A 348 -2.28 -20.46 4.99
C ASP A 348 -1.61 -19.64 3.87
N LEU A 349 -0.34 -19.26 4.04
CA LEU A 349 0.43 -18.57 3.00
C LEU A 349 0.64 -19.45 1.76
N ALA A 350 1.05 -20.71 1.94
CA ALA A 350 1.23 -21.65 0.84
C ALA A 350 -0.08 -21.96 0.10
N GLU A 351 -1.18 -22.11 0.84
CA GLU A 351 -2.52 -22.25 0.26
C GLU A 351 -2.92 -20.99 -0.54
N GLY A 352 -2.66 -19.80 0.00
CA GLY A 352 -2.89 -18.52 -0.68
C GLY A 352 -2.10 -18.43 -1.98
N LEU A 353 -0.80 -18.73 -1.97
CA LEU A 353 0.04 -18.72 -3.17
C LEU A 353 -0.46 -19.71 -4.22
N LYS A 354 -0.83 -20.93 -3.80
CA LYS A 354 -1.42 -21.93 -4.69
C LYS A 354 -2.69 -21.40 -5.34
N LYS A 355 -3.63 -20.86 -4.56
CA LYS A 355 -4.90 -20.31 -5.05
C LYS A 355 -4.69 -19.13 -6.02
N VAL A 356 -3.78 -18.21 -5.70
CA VAL A 356 -3.44 -17.09 -6.60
C VAL A 356 -2.90 -17.60 -7.93
N ARG A 357 -2.01 -18.61 -7.93
CA ARG A 357 -1.47 -19.22 -9.15
C ARG A 357 -2.54 -19.95 -9.96
N GLU A 358 -3.42 -20.71 -9.31
CA GLU A 358 -4.56 -21.38 -9.97
C GLU A 358 -5.54 -20.35 -10.57
N LEU A 359 -5.84 -19.28 -9.83
CA LEU A 359 -6.72 -18.21 -10.27
C LEU A 359 -6.15 -17.47 -11.50
N ARG A 360 -4.83 -17.23 -11.52
CA ARG A 360 -4.11 -16.62 -12.65
C ARG A 360 -4.15 -17.48 -13.92
N GLN A 361 -4.28 -18.81 -13.78
CA GLN A 361 -4.39 -19.74 -14.91
C GLN A 361 -5.79 -19.80 -15.52
N LYS A 362 -6.82 -19.29 -14.83
CA LYS A 362 -8.16 -19.13 -15.42
C LYS A 362 -8.07 -18.18 -16.63
N SER A 363 -8.99 -18.31 -17.57
CA SER A 363 -9.08 -17.37 -18.71
C SER A 363 -9.73 -16.06 -18.26
N TRP A 364 -9.03 -15.28 -17.42
CA TRP A 364 -9.54 -14.06 -16.78
C TRP A 364 -9.25 -12.78 -17.58
N LYS A 365 -8.36 -12.85 -18.58
CA LYS A 365 -8.01 -11.74 -19.50
C LYS A 365 -9.12 -11.46 -20.50
N HIS A 366 -10.35 -11.49 -20.02
CA HIS A 366 -11.54 -11.27 -20.81
C HIS A 366 -11.99 -9.83 -20.65
N VAL A 367 -11.98 -9.10 -21.76
CA VAL A 367 -12.57 -7.77 -21.85
C VAL A 367 -13.86 -7.90 -22.66
N ASP A 368 -15.00 -7.73 -22.01
CA ASP A 368 -16.32 -7.76 -22.64
C ASP A 368 -16.57 -6.51 -23.49
N ASP A 369 -16.27 -5.34 -22.92
CA ASP A 369 -16.49 -4.06 -23.58
C ASP A 369 -15.43 -3.80 -24.64
N LYS A 370 -15.87 -3.57 -25.88
CA LYS A 370 -14.99 -3.31 -27.03
C LYS A 370 -14.88 -1.83 -27.38
N ALA A 371 -15.48 -0.94 -26.61
CA ALA A 371 -15.27 0.50 -26.74
C ALA A 371 -13.80 0.86 -26.45
N ASN A 372 -13.33 1.96 -27.02
CA ASN A 372 -11.98 2.44 -26.76
C ASN A 372 -12.01 3.51 -25.64
N GLU A 373 -13.00 4.39 -25.71
CA GLU A 373 -13.15 5.58 -24.89
C GLU A 373 -13.65 5.22 -23.49
N TYR A 374 -12.90 5.62 -22.47
CA TYR A 374 -13.16 5.39 -21.04
C TYR A 374 -13.58 3.96 -20.72
N ASN A 375 -12.96 2.97 -21.39
CA ASN A 375 -13.27 1.57 -21.18
C ASN A 375 -12.78 1.10 -19.80
N THR A 376 -13.67 1.21 -18.82
CA THR A 376 -13.42 0.80 -17.43
C THR A 376 -13.21 -0.70 -17.31
N ASN A 377 -13.86 -1.52 -18.16
CA ASN A 377 -13.67 -2.96 -18.15
C ASN A 377 -12.23 -3.31 -18.55
N PHE A 378 -11.71 -2.70 -19.61
CA PHE A 378 -10.33 -2.87 -20.03
C PHE A 378 -9.33 -2.44 -18.96
N THR A 379 -9.56 -1.27 -18.34
CA THR A 379 -8.72 -0.76 -17.25
C THR A 379 -8.67 -1.73 -16.07
N ASN A 380 -9.83 -2.25 -15.64
CA ASN A 380 -9.90 -3.23 -14.55
C ASN A 380 -9.13 -4.52 -14.85
N VAL A 381 -9.15 -5.00 -16.10
CA VAL A 381 -8.39 -6.20 -16.50
C VAL A 381 -6.88 -5.92 -16.52
N MET A 382 -6.44 -4.72 -16.94
CA MET A 382 -5.03 -4.32 -16.86
C MET A 382 -4.53 -4.22 -15.42
N GLU A 383 -5.32 -3.63 -14.52
CA GLU A 383 -5.02 -3.59 -13.09
C GLU A 383 -4.95 -5.01 -12.51
N LEU A 384 -5.89 -5.89 -12.86
CA LEU A 384 -5.92 -7.28 -12.39
C LEU A 384 -4.66 -8.07 -12.83
N ASP A 385 -4.17 -7.84 -14.05
CA ASP A 385 -2.90 -8.42 -14.53
C ASP A 385 -1.72 -8.06 -13.61
N SER A 386 -1.69 -6.82 -13.15
CA SER A 386 -0.69 -6.30 -12.22
C SER A 386 -0.89 -6.87 -10.81
N MET A 387 -2.15 -6.98 -10.36
CA MET A 387 -2.49 -7.53 -9.05
C MET A 387 -1.98 -8.95 -8.86
N PHE A 388 -2.10 -9.83 -9.86
CA PHE A 388 -1.58 -11.19 -9.75
C PHE A 388 -0.09 -11.25 -9.49
N ARG A 389 0.71 -10.47 -10.23
CA ARG A 389 2.17 -10.47 -10.11
C ARG A 389 2.61 -9.95 -8.75
N VAL A 390 2.02 -8.85 -8.29
CA VAL A 390 2.41 -8.24 -7.01
C VAL A 390 1.90 -9.03 -5.81
N ALA A 391 0.70 -9.63 -5.89
CA ALA A 391 0.20 -10.56 -4.87
C ALA A 391 1.14 -11.76 -4.69
N GLU A 392 1.60 -12.34 -5.79
CA GLU A 392 2.57 -13.45 -5.77
C GLU A 392 3.88 -13.04 -5.08
N VAL A 393 4.41 -11.85 -5.35
CA VAL A 393 5.62 -11.34 -4.69
C VAL A 393 5.43 -11.19 -3.17
N ILE A 394 4.28 -10.67 -2.72
CA ILE A 394 3.98 -10.55 -1.28
C ILE A 394 3.94 -11.92 -0.61
N LEU A 395 3.25 -12.89 -1.23
CA LEU A 395 3.09 -14.24 -0.69
C LEU A 395 4.42 -14.99 -0.63
N VAL A 396 5.18 -14.98 -1.73
CA VAL A 396 6.50 -15.62 -1.81
C VAL A 396 7.47 -14.99 -0.79
N GLY A 397 7.52 -13.66 -0.68
CA GLY A 397 8.33 -12.98 0.33
C GLY A 397 7.93 -13.35 1.76
N ALA A 398 6.62 -13.46 2.03
CA ALA A 398 6.10 -13.83 3.34
C ALA A 398 6.34 -15.29 3.72
N ILE A 399 6.39 -16.21 2.74
CA ILE A 399 6.70 -17.62 2.94
C ILE A 399 8.18 -17.78 3.31
N GLU A 400 9.06 -17.17 2.51
CA GLU A 400 10.51 -17.31 2.67
C GLU A 400 11.04 -16.62 3.93
N ARG A 401 10.39 -15.53 4.38
CA ARG A 401 10.74 -14.86 5.64
C ARG A 401 10.18 -15.62 6.85
N LYS A 402 10.99 -16.51 7.43
CA LYS A 402 10.64 -17.37 8.59
C LYS A 402 11.00 -16.72 9.92
N GLU A 403 10.46 -15.53 10.16
CA GLU A 403 10.56 -14.79 11.42
C GLU A 403 9.30 -13.93 11.64
N SER A 404 9.18 -13.30 12.80
CA SER A 404 8.22 -12.22 13.03
C SER A 404 8.92 -10.89 13.26
N ARG A 405 8.64 -9.92 12.39
CA ARG A 405 9.24 -8.58 12.44
C ARG A 405 8.22 -7.53 12.02
N GLY A 406 7.95 -6.57 12.92
CA GLY A 406 7.05 -5.46 12.63
C GLY A 406 5.64 -5.93 12.27
N ALA A 407 5.16 -5.57 11.08
CA ALA A 407 3.83 -5.94 10.58
C ALA A 407 3.76 -7.36 9.98
N HIS A 408 4.91 -8.01 9.75
CA HIS A 408 4.95 -9.41 9.37
C HIS A 408 5.02 -10.27 10.64
N ALA A 409 3.91 -10.93 10.98
CA ALA A 409 3.80 -11.78 12.17
C ALA A 409 3.42 -13.21 11.79
N ARG A 410 4.42 -14.10 11.87
CA ARG A 410 4.32 -15.55 11.63
C ARG A 410 4.02 -16.26 12.94
N THR A 411 2.84 -16.87 13.07
CA THR A 411 2.48 -17.58 14.31
C THR A 411 3.28 -18.87 14.52
N ASP A 412 3.85 -19.41 13.44
CA ASP A 412 4.78 -20.54 13.40
C ASP A 412 6.26 -20.13 13.57
N TYR A 413 6.58 -18.84 13.44
CA TYR A 413 7.90 -18.25 13.71
C TYR A 413 7.73 -16.94 14.49
N PRO A 414 7.32 -17.00 15.78
CA PRO A 414 6.84 -15.83 16.53
C PRO A 414 7.93 -14.83 16.92
N ASP A 415 9.18 -15.27 16.90
CA ASP A 415 10.33 -14.48 17.33
C ASP A 415 10.96 -13.72 16.16
N ARG A 416 11.57 -12.58 16.50
CA ARG A 416 12.43 -11.83 15.57
C ARG A 416 13.80 -12.49 15.50
N ASP A 417 14.26 -12.80 14.30
CA ASP A 417 15.54 -13.48 14.08
C ASP A 417 16.54 -12.56 13.38
N ASP A 418 17.31 -11.82 14.18
CA ASP A 418 18.36 -10.93 13.68
C ASP A 418 19.59 -11.69 13.14
N LYS A 419 19.71 -12.99 13.39
CA LYS A 419 20.86 -13.78 12.90
C LYS A 419 20.66 -14.17 11.44
N ASN A 420 19.47 -14.63 11.09
CA ASN A 420 19.18 -15.15 9.75
C ASN A 420 18.45 -14.14 8.85
N PHE A 421 17.65 -13.23 9.42
CA PHE A 421 16.74 -12.37 8.64
C PHE A 421 16.98 -10.87 8.80
N LEU A 422 18.15 -10.46 9.31
CA LEU A 422 18.60 -9.05 9.32
C LEU A 422 19.10 -8.60 7.93
N HIS A 423 18.22 -8.72 6.95
CA HIS A 423 18.39 -8.28 5.57
C HIS A 423 17.04 -7.81 5.02
N HIS A 424 17.06 -7.08 3.93
CA HIS A 424 15.88 -6.82 3.10
C HIS A 424 15.63 -8.00 2.16
N THR A 425 14.38 -8.24 1.79
CA THR A 425 14.01 -9.16 0.70
C THR A 425 13.89 -8.35 -0.57
N LEU A 426 14.59 -8.75 -1.64
CA LEU A 426 14.42 -8.21 -2.98
C LEU A 426 13.78 -9.26 -3.86
N ALA A 427 12.74 -8.90 -4.60
CA ALA A 427 12.16 -9.72 -5.65
C ALA A 427 12.45 -9.11 -7.01
N TYR A 428 12.99 -9.91 -7.94
CA TYR A 428 13.18 -9.56 -9.34
C TYR A 428 12.22 -10.32 -10.23
N TYR A 429 11.82 -9.70 -11.34
CA TYR A 429 10.86 -10.28 -12.27
C TYR A 429 11.47 -11.48 -13.01
N ASP A 430 10.70 -12.54 -13.09
CA ASP A 430 10.91 -13.67 -13.98
C ASP A 430 9.54 -14.20 -14.44
N THR A 431 9.54 -14.82 -15.61
CA THR A 431 8.31 -15.29 -16.26
C THR A 431 7.62 -16.47 -15.56
N LYS A 432 8.37 -17.26 -14.78
CA LYS A 432 7.85 -18.42 -14.05
C LYS A 432 7.49 -18.06 -12.61
N GLU A 433 8.44 -17.51 -11.87
CA GLU A 433 8.24 -17.09 -10.48
C GLU A 433 9.27 -16.03 -10.06
N PRO A 434 8.93 -15.10 -9.15
CA PRO A 434 9.85 -14.05 -8.72
C PRO A 434 11.18 -14.60 -8.19
N ILE A 435 12.30 -14.03 -8.64
CA ILE A 435 13.63 -14.39 -8.16
C ILE A 435 13.90 -13.60 -6.89
N LEU A 436 13.99 -14.27 -5.74
CA LEU A 436 14.34 -13.63 -4.49
C LEU A 436 15.86 -13.49 -4.30
N LYS A 437 16.26 -12.33 -3.80
CA LYS A 437 17.61 -12.04 -3.33
C LYS A 437 17.53 -11.33 -1.98
N THR A 438 18.66 -11.28 -1.28
CA THR A 438 18.79 -10.54 -0.02
C THR A 438 19.62 -9.28 -0.23
N HIS A 439 19.26 -8.19 0.43
CA HIS A 439 20.07 -6.98 0.48
C HIS A 439 20.38 -6.61 1.94
N PRO A 440 21.63 -6.29 2.31
CA PRO A 440 21.97 -6.04 3.71
C PRO A 440 21.24 -4.82 4.28
N VAL A 441 20.89 -4.88 5.57
CA VAL A 441 20.39 -3.69 6.29
C VAL A 441 21.57 -2.77 6.58
N THR A 442 21.43 -1.48 6.25
CA THR A 442 22.42 -0.46 6.63
C THR A 442 22.23 -0.08 8.10
N ILE A 443 23.11 -0.60 8.97
CA ILE A 443 23.15 -0.22 10.38
C ILE A 443 23.92 1.09 10.52
N THR A 444 23.26 2.14 11.00
CA THR A 444 23.86 3.45 11.20
C THR A 444 24.19 3.68 12.69
N LYS A 445 23.44 4.55 13.37
CA LYS A 445 23.70 4.96 14.75
C LYS A 445 23.17 3.98 15.80
N TYR A 446 22.04 3.34 15.52
CA TYR A 446 21.35 2.48 16.48
C TYR A 446 21.59 1.01 16.14
N LYS A 447 22.14 0.26 17.11
CA LYS A 447 22.30 -1.18 16.99
C LYS A 447 20.92 -1.87 17.07
N PRO A 448 20.71 -2.97 16.33
CA PRO A 448 19.49 -3.78 16.46
C PRO A 448 19.29 -4.21 17.91
N VAL A 449 18.13 -3.87 18.46
CA VAL A 449 17.68 -4.29 19.80
C VAL A 449 16.21 -4.67 19.72
N GLU A 450 15.77 -5.57 20.57
CA GLU A 450 14.36 -5.94 20.67
C GLU A 450 13.51 -4.71 20.95
N ARG A 451 12.39 -4.57 20.22
CA ARG A 451 11.46 -3.47 20.45
C ARG A 451 10.64 -3.76 21.70
N LYS A 452 10.82 -2.94 22.73
CA LYS A 452 9.95 -2.93 23.91
C LYS A 452 8.87 -1.87 23.68
N TYR A 453 7.60 -2.29 23.67
CA TYR A 453 6.44 -1.43 23.39
C TYR A 453 5.80 -0.89 24.67
#